data_AF-A0A6G6K7A4-F1
#
_entry.id   AF-A0A6G6K7A4-F1
#
_cell.length_a   1.000
_cell.length_b   1.000
_cell.length_c   1.000
_cell.angle_alpha   90.00
_cell.angle_beta   90.00
_cell.angle_gamma   90.00
#
_symmetry.space_group_name_H-M   'P 1'
#
loop_
_entity.id
_entity.type
_entity.pdbx_description
1 polymer ?
#
loop_
_entity_poly.entity_id
_entity_poly.type
_entity_poly.pdbx_seq_one_letter_code
_entity_poly.pdbx_strand_id
1 'polypeptide(L)'
;MSCTISVSDRPRDIWMIRSDLFRRFVILVEQMEPTTTAVHELLKNAVMVNGISLDAVWAETPAIALQCRDVLCRVARAVCESTAHLDPSDEPPSAGRPTYRTLFCELASILGAWKPEDSSQLTA
;
A
#
# COMPACT_ATOMS: atom_id res chain seq x y z
N MET A 1 12.04 3.43 -11.72
CA MET A 1 11.26 2.17 -11.61
C MET A 1 10.08 2.45 -10.68
N SER A 2 8.89 1.94 -11.01
CA SER A 2 7.67 2.10 -10.22
C SER A 2 7.30 0.79 -9.51
N CYS A 3 6.62 0.91 -8.39
CA CYS A 3 6.01 -0.16 -7.63
C CYS A 3 4.48 0.01 -7.64
N THR A 4 3.76 -1.11 -7.58
CA THR A 4 2.30 -1.14 -7.64
C THR A 4 1.70 -1.84 -6.43
N ILE A 5 0.67 -1.24 -5.82
CA ILE A 5 -0.23 -1.92 -4.87
C ILE A 5 -1.60 -2.00 -5.52
N SER A 6 -2.17 -3.19 -5.67
CA SER A 6 -3.51 -3.38 -6.21
C SER A 6 -4.41 -4.16 -5.26
N VAL A 7 -5.70 -3.88 -5.32
CA VAL A 7 -6.75 -4.64 -4.62
C VAL A 7 -7.76 -5.28 -5.57
N SER A 8 -7.63 -5.02 -6.88
CA SER A 8 -8.34 -5.66 -7.99
C SER A 8 -7.59 -5.39 -9.30
N ASP A 9 -8.14 -5.85 -10.42
CA ASP A 9 -7.68 -5.58 -11.79
C ASP A 9 -8.17 -4.22 -12.34
N ARG A 10 -9.05 -3.51 -11.62
CA ARG A 10 -9.62 -2.24 -12.08
C ARG A 10 -8.58 -1.13 -11.95
N PRO A 11 -8.35 -0.29 -12.98
CA PRO A 11 -7.33 0.76 -12.94
C PRO A 11 -7.44 1.73 -11.75
N ARG A 12 -8.65 1.99 -11.25
CA ARG A 12 -8.91 2.86 -10.09
C ARG A 12 -8.52 2.26 -8.74
N ASP A 13 -8.33 0.94 -8.70
CA ASP A 13 -7.99 0.15 -7.51
C ASP A 13 -6.49 -0.18 -7.48
N ILE A 14 -5.71 0.43 -8.38
CA ILE A 14 -4.28 0.24 -8.55
C ILE A 14 -3.58 1.54 -8.16
N TRP A 15 -2.75 1.46 -7.13
CA TRP A 15 -1.90 2.56 -6.70
C TRP A 15 -0.47 2.36 -7.21
N MET A 16 0.05 3.37 -7.91
CA MET A 16 1.41 3.35 -8.46
C MET A 16 2.28 4.42 -7.79
N ILE A 17 3.46 4.03 -7.33
CA ILE A 17 4.43 4.94 -6.74
C ILE A 17 5.84 4.62 -7.24
N ARG A 18 6.81 5.51 -7.05
CA ARG A 18 8.23 5.19 -7.28
C ARG A 18 8.70 4.07 -6.32
N SER A 19 9.51 3.14 -6.81
CA SER A 19 9.98 1.99 -6.02
C SER A 19 10.79 2.38 -4.77
N ASP A 20 11.54 3.49 -4.84
CA ASP A 20 12.32 3.99 -3.70
C ASP A 20 11.43 4.56 -2.59
N LEU A 21 10.36 5.26 -2.96
CA LEU A 21 9.34 5.72 -2.02
C LEU A 21 8.57 4.55 -1.41
N PHE A 22 8.24 3.54 -2.20
CA PHE A 22 7.61 2.33 -1.68
C PHE A 22 8.50 1.62 -0.66
N ARG A 23 9.80 1.47 -0.93
CA ARG A 23 10.75 0.87 0.03
C ARG A 23 10.78 1.64 1.36
N ARG A 24 10.79 2.97 1.31
CA ARG A 24 10.75 3.82 2.52
C ARG A 24 9.42 3.70 3.25
N PHE A 25 8.32 3.61 2.52
CA PHE A 25 7.01 3.35 3.10
C PHE A 25 6.95 2.01 3.82
N VAL A 26 7.55 0.95 3.28
CA VAL A 26 7.66 -0.35 3.97
C VAL A 26 8.49 -0.24 5.26
N ILE A 27 9.59 0.52 5.24
CA ILE A 27 10.36 0.79 6.47
C ILE A 27 9.51 1.55 7.50
N LEU A 28 8.72 2.55 7.07
CA LEU A 28 7.81 3.28 7.95
C LEU A 28 6.74 2.36 8.54
N VAL A 29 6.22 1.43 7.74
CA VAL A 29 5.28 0.40 8.22
C VAL A 29 5.91 -0.45 9.32
N GLU A 30 7.12 -0.96 9.12
CA GLU A 30 7.85 -1.76 10.13
C GLU A 30 8.11 -0.98 11.42
N GLN A 31 8.30 0.34 11.34
CA GLN A 31 8.53 1.21 12.50
C GLN A 31 7.24 1.52 13.28
N MET A 32 6.12 1.71 12.59
CA MET A 32 4.86 2.13 13.21
C MET A 32 4.01 0.97 13.71
N GLU A 33 4.07 -0.17 13.02
CA GLU A 33 3.17 -1.29 13.25
C GLU A 33 4.01 -2.55 13.47
N PRO A 34 4.08 -3.10 14.70
CA PRO A 34 4.69 -4.41 14.90
C PRO A 34 3.79 -5.48 14.25
N THR A 35 4.02 -5.77 12.97
CA THR A 35 3.24 -6.75 12.23
C THR A 35 3.73 -8.18 12.46
N THR A 36 2.92 -9.15 12.03
CA THR A 36 3.32 -10.55 12.03
C THR A 36 4.46 -10.79 11.04
N THR A 37 5.27 -11.82 11.29
CA THR A 37 6.37 -12.22 10.37
C THR A 37 5.88 -12.37 8.93
N ALA A 38 4.66 -12.91 8.74
CA ALA A 38 4.09 -13.12 7.42
C ALA A 38 3.79 -11.82 6.66
N VAL A 39 3.30 -10.76 7.33
CA VAL A 39 3.07 -9.45 6.68
C VAL A 39 4.41 -8.79 6.35
N HIS A 40 5.40 -8.87 7.23
CA HIS A 40 6.74 -8.37 6.94
C HIS A 40 7.37 -9.08 5.73
N GLU A 41 7.29 -10.41 5.65
CA GLU A 41 7.80 -11.17 4.50
C GLU A 41 7.10 -10.80 3.21
N LEU A 42 5.77 -10.65 3.26
CA LEU A 42 4.97 -10.22 2.12
C LEU A 42 5.39 -8.83 1.60
N LEU A 43 5.58 -7.85 2.50
CA LEU A 43 6.03 -6.51 2.12
C LEU A 43 7.47 -6.49 1.61
N LYS A 44 8.37 -7.29 2.21
CA LYS A 44 9.75 -7.44 1.72
C LYS A 44 9.78 -8.03 0.31
N ASN A 45 8.97 -9.06 0.06
CA ASN A 45 8.82 -9.64 -1.28
C ASN A 45 8.26 -8.62 -2.26
N ALA A 46 7.26 -7.83 -1.85
CA ALA A 46 6.70 -6.76 -2.67
C ALA A 46 7.74 -5.73 -3.10
N VAL A 47 8.69 -5.37 -2.22
CA VAL A 47 9.81 -4.48 -2.55
C VAL A 47 10.73 -5.09 -3.60
N MET A 48 10.95 -6.41 -3.56
CA MET A 48 11.81 -7.12 -4.50
C MET A 48 11.18 -7.27 -5.89
N VAL A 49 9.87 -7.51 -5.95
CA VAL A 49 9.14 -7.70 -7.22
C VAL A 49 8.49 -6.43 -7.77
N ASN A 50 8.64 -5.29 -7.07
CA ASN A 50 7.99 -4.01 -7.39
C ASN A 50 6.46 -4.07 -7.42
N GLY A 51 5.86 -4.84 -6.52
CA GLY A 51 4.43 -4.72 -6.30
C GLY A 51 3.81 -5.82 -5.46
N ILE A 52 2.53 -5.62 -5.16
CA ILE A 52 1.70 -6.55 -4.42
C ILE A 52 0.25 -6.43 -4.91
N SER A 53 -0.39 -7.58 -5.09
CA SER A 53 -1.81 -7.72 -5.40
C SER A 53 -2.50 -8.35 -4.19
N LEU A 54 -3.28 -7.55 -3.46
CA LEU A 54 -3.96 -8.00 -2.24
C LEU A 54 -5.13 -8.93 -2.53
N ASP A 55 -5.70 -8.88 -3.72
CA ASP A 55 -6.68 -9.84 -4.23
C ASP A 55 -6.07 -11.22 -4.50
N ALA A 56 -4.85 -11.29 -5.07
CA ALA A 56 -4.13 -12.55 -5.20
C ALA A 56 -3.75 -13.13 -3.83
N VAL A 57 -3.23 -12.29 -2.92
CA VAL A 57 -2.93 -12.71 -1.55
C VAL A 57 -4.21 -13.13 -0.82
N TRP A 58 -5.36 -12.50 -1.08
CA TRP A 58 -6.64 -12.89 -0.49
C TRP A 58 -7.09 -14.27 -0.96
N ALA A 59 -6.94 -14.58 -2.25
CA ALA A 59 -7.29 -15.89 -2.80
C ALA A 59 -6.50 -17.04 -2.15
N GLU A 60 -5.23 -16.79 -1.78
CA GLU A 60 -4.36 -17.77 -1.14
C GLU A 60 -4.45 -17.76 0.39
N THR A 61 -4.46 -16.58 1.00
CA THR A 61 -4.42 -16.41 2.46
C THR A 61 -5.21 -15.17 2.91
N PRO A 62 -6.54 -15.28 3.08
CA PRO A 62 -7.43 -14.17 3.42
C PRO A 62 -7.01 -13.37 4.67
N ALA A 63 -6.56 -14.08 5.72
CA ALA A 63 -6.16 -13.45 6.97
C ALA A 63 -4.93 -12.53 6.80
N ILE A 64 -3.94 -12.95 6.01
CA ILE A 64 -2.74 -12.15 5.74
C ILE A 64 -3.12 -10.95 4.87
N ALA A 65 -3.98 -11.13 3.88
CA ALA A 65 -4.41 -10.04 3.01
C ALA A 65 -5.13 -8.92 3.78
N LEU A 66 -6.05 -9.27 4.69
CA LEU A 66 -6.73 -8.29 5.55
C LEU A 66 -5.76 -7.59 6.49
N GLN A 67 -4.87 -8.36 7.13
CA GLN A 67 -3.89 -7.78 8.04
C GLN A 67 -2.96 -6.82 7.30
N CYS A 68 -2.48 -7.20 6.12
CA CYS A 68 -1.64 -6.37 5.26
C CYS A 68 -2.38 -5.10 4.82
N ARG A 69 -3.62 -5.22 4.34
CA ARG A 69 -4.50 -4.08 4.02
C ARG A 69 -4.62 -3.13 5.20
N ASP A 70 -4.94 -3.63 6.38
CA ASP A 70 -5.21 -2.80 7.57
C ASP A 70 -3.96 -2.03 7.99
N VAL A 71 -2.81 -2.70 8.02
CA VAL A 71 -1.53 -2.07 8.32
C VAL A 71 -1.20 -0.98 7.29
N LEU A 72 -1.24 -1.32 5.99
CA LEU A 72 -0.93 -0.37 4.93
C LEU A 72 -1.89 0.83 4.95
N CYS A 73 -3.18 0.59 5.22
CA CYS A 73 -4.19 1.64 5.32
C CYS A 73 -3.95 2.56 6.51
N ARG A 74 -3.63 2.02 7.70
CA ARG A 74 -3.32 2.84 8.89
C ARG A 74 -2.11 3.73 8.66
N VAL A 75 -1.02 3.18 8.14
CA VAL A 75 0.22 3.94 7.91
C VAL A 75 0.03 4.95 6.78
N ALA A 76 -0.67 4.60 5.70
CA ALA A 76 -1.02 5.54 4.63
C ALA A 76 -1.89 6.70 5.15
N ARG A 77 -2.87 6.44 6.03
CA ARG A 77 -3.65 7.49 6.70
C ARG A 77 -2.77 8.39 7.57
N ALA A 78 -1.85 7.81 8.32
CA ALA A 78 -0.94 8.61 9.15
C ALA A 78 -0.09 9.58 8.29
N VAL A 79 0.37 9.15 7.11
CA VAL A 79 1.06 10.05 6.17
C VAL A 79 0.11 11.09 5.55
N CYS A 80 -1.11 10.69 5.16
CA CYS A 80 -2.16 11.57 4.65
C CYS A 80 -2.58 12.66 5.66
N GLU A 81 -2.59 12.31 6.94
CA GLU A 81 -2.95 13.21 8.06
C GLU A 81 -1.73 13.97 8.60
N SER A 82 -0.54 13.72 8.04
CA SER A 82 0.72 14.33 8.49
C SER A 82 1.07 14.03 9.94
N THR A 83 0.65 12.87 10.45
CA THR A 83 1.05 12.33 11.77
C THR A 83 2.23 11.37 11.66
N ALA A 84 2.55 10.92 10.45
CA ALA A 84 3.77 10.22 10.10
C ALA A 84 4.42 10.85 8.85
N HIS A 85 5.75 10.82 8.78
CA HIS A 85 6.49 11.46 7.70
C HIS A 85 7.46 10.48 7.05
N LEU A 86 7.48 10.51 5.71
CA LEU A 86 8.64 10.08 4.95
C LEU A 86 9.65 11.23 4.93
N ASP A 87 10.94 10.92 4.84
CA ASP A 87 12.01 11.91 4.83
C ASP A 87 11.71 13.04 3.81
N PRO A 88 11.64 14.31 4.26
CA PRO A 88 11.30 15.46 3.42
C PRO A 88 12.32 15.71 2.30
N SER A 89 13.53 15.18 2.41
CA SER A 89 14.60 15.30 1.40
C SER A 89 14.23 14.68 0.05
N ASP A 90 13.21 13.83 0.01
CA ASP A 90 12.76 13.12 -1.18
C ASP A 90 11.53 13.74 -1.83
N GLU A 91 10.89 14.70 -1.17
CA GLU A 91 9.69 15.34 -1.70
C GLU A 91 10.06 16.03 -3.02
N PRO A 92 9.38 15.71 -4.13
CA PRO A 92 9.79 16.23 -5.42
C PRO A 92 9.73 17.78 -5.39
N PRO A 93 10.82 18.47 -5.75
CA PRO A 93 10.87 19.92 -5.67
C PRO A 93 10.15 20.52 -6.87
N SER A 94 8.81 20.61 -6.89
CA SER A 94 8.09 21.43 -7.89
C SER A 94 6.58 21.50 -7.70
N ALA A 95 6.05 22.70 -7.90
CA ALA A 95 4.63 22.95 -8.17
C ALA A 95 4.13 22.05 -9.32
N GLY A 96 3.10 21.23 -9.05
CA GLY A 96 2.43 20.40 -10.05
C GLY A 96 2.58 18.88 -9.88
N ARG A 97 3.42 18.40 -8.95
CA ARG A 97 3.41 16.97 -8.55
C ARG A 97 2.55 16.78 -7.30
N PRO A 98 1.80 15.65 -7.20
CA PRO A 98 1.06 15.34 -5.99
C PRO A 98 2.04 15.23 -4.82
N THR A 99 1.70 15.89 -3.70
CA THR A 99 2.46 15.79 -2.47
C THR A 99 2.38 14.36 -1.92
N TYR A 100 3.29 13.99 -1.01
CA TYR A 100 3.15 12.72 -0.30
C TYR A 100 1.80 12.57 0.34
N ARG A 101 1.29 13.65 0.96
CA ARG A 101 -0.06 13.68 1.48
C ARG A 101 -1.09 13.19 0.46
N THR A 102 -1.14 13.79 -0.72
CA THR A 102 -2.09 13.40 -1.78
C THR A 102 -1.92 11.94 -2.19
N LEU A 103 -0.68 11.49 -2.39
CA LEU A 103 -0.39 10.11 -2.81
C LEU A 103 -0.84 9.07 -1.77
N PHE A 104 -0.61 9.33 -0.49
CA PHE A 104 -0.97 8.41 0.58
C PHE A 104 -2.46 8.50 0.97
N CYS A 105 -3.12 9.65 0.75
CA CYS A 105 -4.59 9.74 0.85
C CYS A 105 -5.28 8.89 -0.22
N GLU A 106 -4.73 8.84 -1.44
CA GLU A 106 -5.22 7.96 -2.51
C GLU A 106 -5.08 6.49 -2.13
N LEU A 107 -3.90 6.07 -1.67
CA LEU A 107 -3.67 4.71 -1.20
C LEU A 107 -4.62 4.32 -0.06
N ALA A 108 -4.77 5.18 0.95
CA ALA A 108 -5.69 4.95 2.07
C ALA A 108 -7.15 4.82 1.61
N SER A 109 -7.53 5.56 0.56
CA SER A 109 -8.87 5.50 -0.02
C SER A 109 -9.10 4.19 -0.77
N ILE A 110 -8.13 3.75 -1.58
CA ILE A 110 -8.15 2.46 -2.28
C ILE A 110 -8.26 1.30 -1.28
N LEU A 111 -7.38 1.26 -0.29
CA LEU A 111 -7.35 0.20 0.72
C LEU A 111 -8.58 0.22 1.63
N GLY A 112 -9.09 1.42 1.97
CA GLY A 112 -10.27 1.57 2.83
C GLY A 112 -11.59 1.25 2.14
N ALA A 113 -11.67 1.40 0.82
CA ALA A 113 -12.84 1.05 0.03
C ALA A 113 -12.90 -0.44 -0.34
N TRP A 114 -11.77 -1.16 -0.25
CA TRP A 114 -11.68 -2.55 -0.66
C TRP A 114 -12.44 -3.49 0.27
N LYS A 115 -13.42 -4.19 -0.32
CA LYS A 115 -14.19 -5.27 0.30
C LYS A 115 -13.90 -6.58 -0.45
N PRO A 116 -13.18 -7.53 0.15
CA PRO A 116 -12.77 -8.75 -0.55
C PRO A 116 -13.93 -9.67 -0.95
N GLU A 117 -15.07 -9.58 -0.24
CA GLU A 117 -16.26 -10.41 -0.50
C GLU A 117 -16.92 -10.09 -1.85
N ASP A 118 -16.72 -8.89 -2.39
CA ASP A 118 -17.17 -8.51 -3.74
C ASP A 118 -16.25 -9.07 -4.84
N SER A 119 -15.00 -9.45 -4.51
CA SER A 119 -14.04 -10.00 -5.46
C SER A 119 -14.32 -11.46 -5.82
N SER A 120 -15.06 -12.19 -4.97
CA SER A 120 -15.42 -13.60 -5.17
C SER A 120 -16.59 -13.83 -6.15
N GLN A 121 -17.24 -12.76 -6.64
CA GLN A 121 -18.38 -12.87 -7.56
C GLN A 121 -17.99 -12.87 -9.06
N LEU A 122 -16.70 -12.83 -9.39
CA LEU A 122 -16.20 -12.80 -10.77
C LEU A 122 -15.75 -14.16 -11.32
N THR A 123 -15.95 -15.25 -10.57
CA THR A 123 -15.66 -16.62 -11.01
C THR A 123 -16.85 -17.56 -10.81
N ALA A 124 -18.03 -17.16 -11.30
CA ALA A 124 -19.19 -18.04 -11.45
C ALA A 124 -19.71 -17.99 -12.89
#